data_AF-A0AAW4NL24-F1
#
_entry.id   AF-A0AAW4NL24-F1
#
_cell.length_a   1.000
_cell.length_b   1.000
_cell.length_c   1.000
_cell.angle_alpha   90.00
_cell.angle_beta   90.00
_cell.angle_gamma   90.00
#
_symmetry.space_group_name_H-M   'P 1'
#
loop_
_entity.id
_entity.type
_entity.pdbx_description
1 polymer ?
#
loop_
_entity_poly.entity_id
_entity_poly.type
_entity_poly.pdbx_seq_one_letter_code
_entity_poly.pdbx_strand_id
1 'polypeptide(L)'
;EDAFDKEKIRHHVQLCDTATHKVFYDKLEYIYVEISKFNKPLEELDTLYEKWLYALKNLYKLTQRPKELCDKVFDRLFEEAEIAKFTPQEMREYETSKMAYRDIKNSVDTA
;
A
#
# COMPACT_ATOMS: atom_id res chain seq x y z
N GLU A 1 -9.77 -1.13 29.50
CA GLU A 1 -9.18 0.11 28.95
C GLU A 1 -8.73 -0.15 27.54
N ASP A 2 -8.84 0.84 26.66
CA ASP A 2 -8.37 0.70 25.28
C ASP A 2 -6.84 0.80 25.26
N ALA A 3 -6.18 -0.13 24.57
CA ALA A 3 -4.72 -0.18 24.47
C ALA A 3 -4.13 0.99 23.66
N PHE A 4 -4.97 1.66 22.87
CA PHE A 4 -4.57 2.76 21.99
C PHE A 4 -5.42 4.01 22.22
N ASP A 5 -4.78 5.15 22.02
CA ASP A 5 -5.44 6.46 21.96
C ASP A 5 -6.47 6.48 20.82
N LYS A 6 -7.69 6.95 21.12
CA LYS A 6 -8.81 6.98 20.18
C LYS A 6 -8.63 8.01 19.07
N GLU A 7 -7.89 9.08 19.35
CA GLU A 7 -7.70 10.19 18.40
C GLU A 7 -6.50 9.95 17.47
N LYS A 8 -5.56 9.12 17.89
CA LYS A 8 -4.38 8.81 17.08
C LYS A 8 -4.69 7.74 16.04
N ILE A 9 -4.10 7.94 14.85
CA ILE A 9 -4.17 7.02 13.70
C ILE A 9 -2.95 6.10 13.67
N ARG A 10 -1.79 6.60 14.14
CA ARG A 10 -0.51 5.90 14.12
C ARG A 10 -0.09 5.53 15.53
N HIS A 11 0.24 4.27 15.74
CA HIS A 11 0.67 3.73 17.02
C HIS A 11 2.03 3.07 16.87
N HIS A 12 2.95 3.46 17.74
CA HIS A 12 4.25 2.84 17.88
C HIS A 12 4.14 1.79 18.98
N VAL A 13 4.44 0.54 18.64
CA VAL A 13 4.31 -0.60 19.56
C VAL A 13 5.64 -1.31 19.65
N GLN A 14 6.12 -1.49 20.87
CA GLN A 14 7.37 -2.16 21.18
C GLN A 14 7.14 -3.25 22.22
N LEU A 15 7.91 -4.33 22.13
CA LEU A 15 7.89 -5.37 23.14
C LEU A 15 8.65 -4.88 24.39
N CYS A 16 8.03 -5.00 25.55
CA CYS A 16 8.65 -4.69 26.83
C CYS A 16 8.48 -5.85 27.81
N ASP A 17 9.44 -5.98 28.73
CA ASP A 17 9.34 -6.88 29.86
C ASP A 17 8.29 -6.36 30.85
N THR A 18 7.35 -7.20 31.26
CA THR A 18 6.17 -6.77 32.04
C THR A 18 6.47 -6.48 33.51
N ALA A 19 7.58 -6.98 34.06
CA ALA A 19 7.96 -6.75 35.45
C ALA A 19 8.84 -5.50 35.59
N THR A 20 9.74 -5.27 34.64
CA THR A 20 10.71 -4.16 34.66
C THR A 20 10.29 -2.99 33.78
N HIS A 21 9.28 -3.16 32.92
CA HIS A 21 8.82 -2.20 31.92
C HIS A 21 9.92 -1.72 30.96
N LYS A 22 11.00 -2.48 30.81
CA LYS A 22 12.09 -2.16 29.88
C LYS A 22 11.80 -2.72 28.50
N VAL A 23 12.07 -1.92 27.47
CA VAL A 23 11.98 -2.35 26.07
C VAL A 23 12.96 -3.50 25.84
N PHE A 24 12.44 -4.59 25.28
CA PHE A 24 13.20 -5.82 25.05
C PHE A 24 14.27 -5.61 23.96
N TYR A 25 13.90 -4.95 22.86
CA TYR A 25 14.80 -4.69 21.74
C TYR A 25 14.43 -3.39 21.04
N ASP A 26 15.33 -2.41 21.08
CA ASP A 26 15.14 -1.05 20.58
C ASP A 26 15.06 -0.95 19.05
N LYS A 27 15.60 -1.95 18.35
CA LYS A 27 15.57 -2.02 16.87
C LYS A 27 14.33 -2.71 16.30
N LEU A 28 13.47 -3.30 17.15
CA LEU A 28 12.21 -3.90 16.72
C LEU A 28 11.03 -3.03 17.17
N GLU A 29 10.46 -2.32 16.21
CA GLU A 29 9.30 -1.48 16.41
C GLU A 29 8.22 -1.87 15.39
N TYR A 30 6.98 -1.99 15.89
CA TYR A 30 5.80 -2.19 15.06
C TYR A 30 5.04 -0.88 14.93
N ILE A 31 4.74 -0.49 13.70
CA ILE A 31 3.91 0.68 13.41
C ILE A 31 2.53 0.19 13.00
N TYR A 32 1.54 0.43 13.84
CA TYR A 32 0.14 0.17 13.54
C TYR A 32 -0.52 1.45 13.02
N VAL A 33 -1.27 1.31 11.94
CA VAL A 33 -1.96 2.42 11.28
C VAL A 33 -3.43 2.07 11.13
N GLU A 34 -4.29 2.83 11.81
CA GLU A 34 -5.73 2.63 11.81
C GLU A 34 -6.41 3.44 10.70
N ILE A 35 -6.43 2.88 9.48
CA ILE A 35 -6.94 3.54 8.27
C ILE A 35 -8.40 4.00 8.42
N SER A 36 -9.22 3.31 9.21
CA SER A 36 -10.63 3.67 9.45
C SER A 36 -10.79 5.09 10.02
N LYS A 37 -9.87 5.53 10.89
CA LYS A 37 -9.86 6.85 11.54
C LYS A 37 -9.44 7.99 10.60
N PHE A 38 -8.89 7.70 9.42
CA PHE A 38 -8.43 8.72 8.48
C PHE A 38 -9.57 9.29 7.64
N ASN A 39 -9.95 10.56 7.84
CA ASN A 39 -11.13 11.16 7.18
C ASN A 39 -10.85 12.40 6.32
N LYS A 40 -9.57 12.73 6.07
CA LYS A 40 -9.24 13.88 5.24
C LYS A 40 -9.69 13.66 3.78
N PRO A 41 -10.30 14.67 3.13
CA PRO A 41 -10.64 14.62 1.72
C PRO A 41 -9.38 14.80 0.85
N LEU A 42 -9.53 14.55 -0.45
CA LEU A 42 -8.41 14.49 -1.40
C LEU A 42 -7.69 15.85 -1.55
N GLU A 43 -8.43 16.94 -1.39
CA GLU A 43 -7.98 18.32 -1.52
C GLU A 43 -7.11 18.78 -0.33
N GLU A 44 -7.21 18.09 0.81
CA GLU A 44 -6.49 18.39 2.05
C GLU A 44 -5.30 17.44 2.30
N LEU A 45 -4.87 16.70 1.26
CA LEU A 45 -3.76 15.76 1.35
C LEU A 45 -2.43 16.46 1.06
N ASP A 46 -1.76 16.89 2.13
CA ASP A 46 -0.49 17.62 2.04
C ASP A 46 0.71 16.69 1.92
N THR A 47 0.66 15.51 2.55
CA THR A 47 1.81 14.61 2.65
C THR A 47 1.62 13.30 1.88
N LEU A 48 2.73 12.69 1.45
CA LEU A 48 2.72 11.38 0.81
C LEU A 48 2.09 10.30 1.71
N TYR A 49 2.32 10.41 3.02
CA TYR A 49 1.72 9.53 4.02
C TYR A 49 0.19 9.59 3.98
N GLU A 50 -0.39 10.79 3.99
CA GLU A 50 -1.84 10.99 3.93
C GLU A 50 -2.42 10.52 2.60
N LYS A 51 -1.70 10.72 1.49
CA LYS A 51 -2.06 10.16 0.18
C LYS A 51 -2.12 8.63 0.21
N TRP A 52 -1.17 7.96 0.87
CA TRP A 52 -1.20 6.52 1.06
C TRP A 52 -2.39 6.07 1.91
N LEU A 53 -2.69 6.76 3.01
CA LEU A 53 -3.86 6.45 3.84
C LEU A 53 -5.15 6.60 3.06
N TYR A 54 -5.29 7.68 2.29
CA TYR A 54 -6.46 7.94 1.46
C TYR A 54 -6.61 6.86 0.39
N ALA A 55 -5.53 6.54 -0.32
CA ALA A 55 -5.52 5.54 -1.39
C ALA A 55 -5.92 4.16 -0.86
N LEU A 56 -5.35 3.72 0.27
CA LEU A 56 -5.69 2.45 0.90
C LEU A 56 -7.14 2.43 1.42
N LYS A 57 -7.62 3.52 2.02
CA LYS A 57 -9.00 3.62 2.51
C LYS A 57 -10.04 3.56 1.39
N ASN A 58 -9.74 4.22 0.26
CA ASN A 58 -10.70 4.41 -0.83
C ASN A 58 -10.40 3.54 -2.06
N LEU A 59 -9.50 2.56 -1.96
CA LEU A 59 -9.02 1.76 -3.10
C LEU A 59 -10.16 1.16 -3.93
N TYR A 60 -11.23 0.70 -3.27
CA TYR A 60 -12.43 0.16 -3.93
C TYR A 60 -13.23 1.19 -4.73
N LYS A 61 -13.18 2.47 -4.35
CA LYS A 61 -13.85 3.60 -5.04
C LYS A 61 -12.99 4.20 -6.14
N LEU A 62 -11.69 3.98 -6.11
CA LEU A 62 -10.75 4.49 -7.10
C LEU A 62 -10.87 3.64 -8.37
N THR A 63 -11.85 3.99 -9.22
CA THR A 63 -12.00 3.45 -10.58
C THR A 63 -11.11 4.17 -11.59
N GLN A 64 -10.75 5.42 -11.31
CA GLN A 64 -9.78 6.21 -12.07
C GLN A 64 -8.78 6.83 -11.11
N ARG A 65 -7.57 7.08 -11.61
CA ARG A 65 -6.50 7.71 -10.85
C ARG A 65 -6.76 9.22 -10.70
N PRO A 66 -7.02 9.72 -9.47
CA PRO A 66 -7.15 11.16 -9.24
C PRO A 66 -5.81 11.86 -9.45
N LYS A 67 -5.82 13.12 -9.89
CA LYS A 67 -4.60 13.89 -10.21
C LYS A 67 -3.67 14.03 -9.00
N GLU A 68 -4.25 14.08 -7.82
CA GLU A 68 -3.60 14.25 -6.53
C GLU A 68 -2.80 13.00 -6.12
N LEU A 69 -3.18 11.83 -6.68
CA LEU A 69 -2.54 10.52 -6.51
C LEU A 69 -1.74 10.08 -7.75
N CYS A 70 -1.44 10.99 -8.69
CA CYS A 70 -0.58 10.71 -9.85
C CYS A 70 0.93 10.65 -9.53
N ASP A 71 1.29 10.44 -8.27
CA ASP A 71 2.68 10.33 -7.86
C ASP A 71 3.25 8.97 -8.29
N LYS A 72 4.51 8.93 -8.72
CA LYS A 72 5.14 7.70 -9.26
C LYS A 72 5.12 6.54 -8.28
N VAL A 73 5.10 6.85 -6.99
CA VAL A 73 5.04 5.83 -5.92
C VAL A 73 3.73 5.01 -5.97
N PHE A 74 2.66 5.58 -6.51
CA PHE A 74 1.36 4.93 -6.64
C PHE A 74 1.22 4.15 -7.95
N ASP A 75 2.18 4.26 -8.87
CA ASP A 75 2.11 3.56 -10.17
C ASP A 75 1.90 2.08 -10.00
N ARG A 76 2.73 1.46 -9.14
CA ARG A 76 2.64 0.05 -8.82
C ARG A 76 1.33 -0.31 -8.11
N LEU A 77 0.81 0.56 -7.24
CA LEU A 77 -0.45 0.29 -6.54
C LEU A 77 -1.61 0.16 -7.52
N PHE A 78 -1.72 1.11 -8.45
CA PHE A 78 -2.80 1.12 -9.44
C PHE A 78 -2.61 0.04 -10.51
N GLU A 79 -1.39 -0.25 -10.93
CA GLU A 79 -1.10 -1.36 -11.86
C GLU A 79 -1.57 -2.70 -11.26
N GLU A 80 -1.21 -2.99 -10.01
CA GLU A 80 -1.63 -4.22 -9.32
C GLU A 80 -3.16 -4.25 -9.10
N ALA A 81 -3.78 -3.09 -8.79
CA ALA A 81 -5.22 -2.99 -8.60
C ALA A 81 -6.01 -3.17 -9.92
N GLU A 82 -5.46 -2.74 -11.06
CA GLU A 82 -6.03 -2.97 -12.38
C GLU A 82 -5.96 -4.45 -12.77
N ILE A 83 -4.81 -5.10 -12.55
CA ILE A 83 -4.65 -6.54 -12.80
C ILE A 83 -5.61 -7.37 -11.93
N ALA A 84 -5.81 -6.98 -10.67
CA ALA A 84 -6.78 -7.64 -9.79
C ALA A 84 -8.24 -7.51 -10.27
N LYS A 85 -8.56 -6.51 -11.11
CA LYS A 85 -9.88 -6.33 -11.73
C LYS A 85 -10.03 -7.06 -13.06
N PHE A 86 -8.98 -7.69 -13.59
CA PHE A 86 -9.07 -8.40 -14.87
C PHE A 86 -10.06 -9.55 -14.81
N THR A 87 -10.86 -9.67 -15.85
CA THR A 87 -11.64 -10.87 -16.13
C THR A 87 -10.70 -12.06 -16.39
N PRO A 88 -11.18 -13.32 -16.27
CA PRO A 88 -10.37 -14.50 -16.58
C PRO A 88 -9.83 -14.54 -18.02
N GLN A 89 -10.42 -13.76 -18.93
CA GLN A 89 -9.91 -13.59 -20.30
C GLN A 89 -8.78 -12.56 -20.34
N GLU A 90 -8.98 -11.36 -19.80
CA GLU A 90 -7.95 -10.32 -19.72
C GLU A 90 -6.72 -10.79 -18.93
N MET A 91 -6.92 -11.60 -17.90
CA MET A 91 -5.82 -12.21 -17.13
C MET A 91 -4.98 -13.17 -17.99
N ARG A 92 -5.63 -14.01 -18.81
CA ARG A 92 -4.93 -14.90 -19.75
C ARG A 92 -4.19 -14.13 -20.84
N GLU A 93 -4.78 -13.07 -21.35
CA GLU A 93 -4.16 -12.19 -22.35
C GLU A 93 -2.93 -11.47 -21.75
N TYR A 94 -3.05 -10.98 -20.51
CA TYR A 94 -1.94 -10.37 -19.77
C TYR A 94 -0.79 -11.35 -19.51
N GLU A 95 -1.10 -12.57 -19.04
CA GLU A 95 -0.08 -13.61 -18.83
C GLU A 95 0.62 -13.98 -20.14
N THR A 96 -0.13 -14.10 -21.24
CA THR A 96 0.41 -14.40 -22.57
C THR A 96 1.34 -13.30 -23.06
N SER A 97 0.95 -12.03 -22.90
CA SER A 97 1.80 -10.88 -23.23
C SER A 97 3.10 -10.86 -22.41
N LYS A 98 3.01 -11.18 -21.12
CA LYS A 98 4.17 -11.25 -20.21
C LYS A 98 5.12 -12.39 -20.58
N MET A 99 4.61 -13.54 -21.04
CA MET A 99 5.43 -14.63 -21.58
C MET A 99 6.15 -14.21 -22.86
N ALA A 100 5.43 -13.59 -23.82
CA ALA A 100 6.03 -13.13 -25.07
C ALA A 100 7.17 -12.13 -24.86
N TYR A 101 7.00 -11.16 -23.94
CA TYR A 101 8.07 -10.24 -23.57
C TYR A 101 9.30 -10.95 -23.00
N ARG A 102 9.09 -11.94 -22.11
CA ARG A 102 10.17 -12.74 -21.53
C ARG A 102 10.90 -13.56 -22.59
N ASP A 103 10.19 -14.15 -23.54
CA ASP A 103 10.79 -14.94 -24.62
C ASP A 103 11.66 -14.08 -25.53
N ILE A 104 11.19 -12.87 -25.89
CA ILE A 104 11.97 -11.90 -26.65
C ILE A 104 13.22 -11.48 -25.87
N LYS A 105 13.05 -11.12 -24.59
CA LYS A 105 14.17 -10.68 -23.75
C LYS A 105 15.21 -11.79 -23.57
N ASN A 106 14.78 -13.02 -23.28
CA ASN A 106 15.68 -14.17 -23.17
C ASN A 106 16.41 -14.45 -24.49
N SER A 107 15.75 -14.25 -25.63
CA SER A 107 16.39 -14.41 -26.95
C SER A 107 17.45 -13.34 -27.22
N VAL A 108 17.25 -12.12 -26.71
CA VAL A 108 18.24 -11.02 -26.79
C VAL A 108 19.40 -11.23 -25.80
N ASP A 109 19.11 -11.64 -24.57
CA ASP A 109 20.11 -11.82 -23.50
C ASP A 109 21.00 -13.06 -23.70
N THR A 110 20.56 -14.03 -24.51
CA THR A 110 21.30 -15.28 -24.83
C THR A 110 22.12 -15.18 -26.12
N ALA A 111 22.04 -14.07 -26.86
CA ALA A 111 22.84 -13.80 -28.07
C ALA A 111 24.16 -13.10 -27.73
#